data_AF-A0A4U3AVW9-F1
#
_entry.id   AF-A0A4U3AVW9-F1
#
_cell.length_a   1.000
_cell.length_b   1.000
_cell.length_c   1.000
_cell.angle_alpha   90.00
_cell.angle_beta   90.00
_cell.angle_gamma   90.00
#
_symmetry.space_group_name_H-M   'P 1'
#
loop_
_entity.id
_entity.type
_entity.pdbx_description
1 polymer ?
#
loop_
_entity_poly.entity_id
_entity_poly.type
_entity_poly.pdbx_seq_one_letter_code
_entity_poly.pdbx_strand_id
1 'polypeptide(L)'
;NYDMRNILNGTVMQNHPALAVTLVENHDSQPGQSLESVVSPWFKPLAYAFILTRAEGYPSVFYGDYYGTNGNSSYEIPALKDKIDPILMARKNFAYGTQRDYLDHPDVIGWTREGDGVHADAGLATLISDGPGGSKWMEVGKNNAGEVWYDMTGNQTNTVTINKDGWGQFHVSGGSVSIYVQQ
;
A
#
# COMPACT_ATOMS: atom_id res chain seq x y z
N ASN A 1 4.96 -16.35 -10.08
CA ASN A 1 4.41 -15.77 -8.84
C ASN A 1 5.43 -15.81 -7.76
N TYR A 2 5.59 -14.67 -7.10
CA TYR A 2 6.24 -14.59 -5.81
C TYR A 2 5.23 -15.01 -4.73
N ASP A 3 5.69 -15.42 -3.56
CA ASP A 3 4.81 -15.73 -2.44
C ASP A 3 4.79 -14.53 -1.50
N MET A 4 3.73 -13.71 -1.57
CA MET A 4 3.60 -12.43 -0.88
C MET A 4 3.62 -12.54 0.64
N ARG A 5 3.41 -13.74 1.20
CA ARG A 5 3.62 -14.00 2.64
C ARG A 5 5.06 -13.74 3.07
N ASN A 6 5.99 -13.85 2.12
CA ASN A 6 7.43 -13.67 2.34
C ASN A 6 7.93 -12.25 2.03
N ILE A 7 7.05 -11.29 1.71
CA ILE A 7 7.44 -9.95 1.22
C ILE A 7 8.39 -9.19 2.17
N LEU A 8 8.34 -9.48 3.47
CA LEU A 8 9.23 -8.88 4.47
C LEU A 8 10.51 -9.68 4.74
N ASN A 9 10.60 -10.94 4.30
CA ASN A 9 11.67 -11.85 4.69
C ASN A 9 13.03 -11.35 4.23
N GLY A 10 13.95 -11.22 5.18
CA GLY A 10 15.32 -10.77 4.91
C GLY A 10 15.44 -9.26 4.61
N THR A 11 14.36 -8.50 4.77
CA THR A 11 14.41 -7.04 4.61
C THR A 11 15.00 -6.36 5.84
N VAL A 12 15.61 -5.18 5.64
CA VAL A 12 16.01 -4.31 6.76
C VAL A 12 14.78 -3.83 7.53
N MET A 13 13.64 -3.63 6.86
CA MET A 13 12.41 -3.21 7.51
C MET A 13 11.88 -4.25 8.52
N GLN A 14 12.03 -5.55 8.22
CA GLN A 14 11.67 -6.63 9.16
C GLN A 14 12.56 -6.62 10.41
N ASN A 15 13.87 -6.43 10.25
CA ASN A 15 14.84 -6.58 11.33
C ASN A 15 15.07 -5.28 12.12
N HIS A 16 15.04 -4.14 11.44
CA HIS A 16 15.37 -2.82 11.95
C HIS A 16 14.41 -1.76 11.37
N PRO A 17 13.10 -1.84 11.67
CA PRO A 17 12.07 -1.01 11.04
C PRO A 17 12.33 0.49 11.19
N ALA A 18 12.85 0.93 12.34
CA ALA A 18 13.18 2.33 12.63
C ALA A 18 14.51 2.80 12.01
N LEU A 19 15.20 1.95 11.24
CA LEU A 19 16.43 2.29 10.51
C LEU A 19 16.29 2.05 9.00
N ALA A 20 15.11 1.64 8.54
CA ALA A 20 14.87 1.28 7.15
C ALA A 20 14.37 2.50 6.36
N VAL A 21 15.18 2.98 5.40
CA VAL A 21 14.67 3.84 4.34
C VAL A 21 14.13 2.93 3.23
N THR A 22 12.83 3.03 2.95
CA THR A 22 12.15 2.16 1.98
C THR A 22 11.87 2.95 0.70
N LEU A 23 12.11 2.32 -0.45
CA LEU A 23 11.88 2.90 -1.77
C LEU A 23 11.39 1.82 -2.73
N VAL A 24 10.68 2.23 -3.78
CA VAL A 24 10.29 1.36 -4.90
C VAL A 24 11.34 1.39 -6.01
N GLU A 25 11.93 2.55 -6.25
CA GLU A 25 12.88 2.79 -7.32
C GLU A 25 13.81 3.96 -6.94
N ASN A 26 14.93 4.12 -7.64
CA ASN A 26 15.78 5.30 -7.55
C ASN A 26 16.40 5.67 -8.91
N HIS A 27 17.26 6.69 -8.91
CA HIS A 27 17.87 7.22 -10.13
C HIS A 27 18.89 6.27 -10.79
N ASP A 28 19.41 5.28 -10.06
CA ASP A 28 20.36 4.30 -10.59
C ASP A 28 19.66 3.05 -11.14
N SER A 29 18.43 2.77 -10.68
CA SER A 29 17.68 1.55 -11.00
C SER A 29 16.57 1.73 -12.05
N GLN A 30 16.28 2.97 -12.44
CA GLN A 30 15.37 3.30 -13.55
C GLN A 30 15.89 2.85 -14.93
N PRO A 31 15.05 2.84 -16.00
CA PRO A 31 15.47 2.48 -17.34
C PRO A 31 16.70 3.27 -17.84
N GLY A 32 17.64 2.58 -18.48
CA GLY A 32 18.83 3.15 -19.10
C GLY A 32 19.98 3.46 -18.15
N GLN A 33 19.94 3.00 -16.90
CA GLN A 33 20.93 3.30 -15.88
C GLN A 33 21.77 2.08 -15.49
N SER A 34 22.90 2.32 -14.82
CA SER A 34 23.92 1.29 -14.59
C SER A 34 23.47 0.14 -13.69
N LEU A 35 22.48 0.37 -12.82
CA LEU A 35 21.91 -0.62 -11.90
C LEU A 35 20.44 -0.91 -12.25
N GLU A 36 20.07 -0.80 -13.53
CA GLU A 36 18.69 -0.99 -14.01
C GLU A 36 18.07 -2.28 -13.43
N SER A 37 17.02 -2.11 -12.64
CA SER A 37 16.31 -3.18 -11.95
C SER A 37 14.85 -2.76 -11.73
N VAL A 38 14.20 -2.43 -12.83
CA VAL A 38 12.92 -1.73 -12.85
C VAL A 38 11.78 -2.58 -12.29
N VAL A 39 11.07 -2.05 -11.29
CA VAL A 39 9.81 -2.66 -10.83
C VAL A 39 8.78 -2.57 -11.94
N SER A 40 8.06 -3.65 -12.22
CA SER A 40 7.06 -3.65 -13.29
C SER A 40 5.97 -2.57 -13.05
N PRO A 41 5.56 -1.78 -14.06
CA PRO A 41 4.66 -0.64 -13.87
C PRO A 41 3.34 -0.97 -13.18
N TRP A 42 2.77 -2.15 -13.45
CA TRP A 42 1.52 -2.60 -12.85
C TRP A 42 1.65 -2.84 -11.33
N PHE A 43 2.84 -3.19 -10.85
CA PHE A 43 3.11 -3.50 -9.44
C PHE A 43 3.55 -2.26 -8.65
N LYS A 44 4.04 -1.19 -9.31
CA LYS A 44 4.51 0.03 -8.64
C LYS A 44 3.47 0.61 -7.66
N PRO A 45 2.16 0.74 -7.98
CA PRO A 45 1.17 1.21 -7.01
C PRO A 45 1.06 0.31 -5.76
N LEU A 46 1.18 -1.01 -5.92
CA LEU A 46 1.14 -1.97 -4.82
C LEU A 46 2.37 -1.80 -3.91
N ALA A 47 3.55 -1.66 -4.51
CA ALA A 47 4.80 -1.43 -3.80
C ALA A 47 4.78 -0.08 -3.05
N TYR A 48 4.24 0.98 -3.67
CA TYR A 48 4.08 2.27 -3.01
C TYR A 48 3.11 2.20 -1.84
N ALA A 49 1.96 1.53 -1.99
CA ALA A 49 1.04 1.34 -0.88
C ALA A 49 1.70 0.61 0.28
N PHE A 50 2.48 -0.45 -0.02
CA PHE A 50 3.21 -1.19 0.99
C PHE A 50 4.16 -0.32 1.82
N ILE A 51 4.97 0.52 1.20
CA ILE A 51 5.92 1.37 1.95
C ILE A 51 5.25 2.61 2.57
N LEU A 52 4.15 3.10 2.01
CA LEU A 52 3.54 4.37 2.42
C LEU A 52 2.46 4.22 3.51
N THR A 53 1.71 3.12 3.57
CA THR A 53 0.58 3.01 4.52
C THR A 53 0.88 2.18 5.76
N ARG A 54 2.08 1.58 5.83
CA ARG A 54 2.57 0.85 6.99
C ARG A 54 3.19 1.77 8.04
N ALA A 55 3.27 1.28 9.27
CA ALA A 55 3.86 1.96 10.41
C ALA A 55 5.39 1.92 10.38
N GLU A 56 5.98 0.85 9.83
CA GLU A 56 7.41 0.66 9.73
C GLU A 56 8.04 1.41 8.56
N GLY A 57 9.32 1.76 8.72
CA GLY A 57 10.13 2.35 7.66
C GLY A 57 9.92 3.86 7.43
N TYR A 58 10.89 4.44 6.74
CA TYR A 58 10.86 5.81 6.24
C TYR A 58 10.72 5.77 4.71
N PRO A 59 9.49 5.86 4.17
CA PRO A 59 9.29 5.77 2.75
C PRO A 59 9.78 7.01 2.01
N SER A 60 10.45 6.77 0.89
CA SER A 60 10.86 7.76 -0.08
C SER A 60 10.15 7.51 -1.39
N VAL A 61 9.49 8.54 -1.92
CA VAL A 61 8.87 8.49 -3.25
C VAL A 61 9.88 8.89 -4.30
N PHE A 62 9.97 8.10 -5.37
CA PHE A 62 10.89 8.40 -6.45
C PHE A 62 10.30 9.40 -7.44
N TYR A 63 11.08 10.44 -7.75
CA TYR A 63 10.69 11.48 -8.71
C TYR A 63 10.32 10.90 -10.08
N GLY A 64 11.12 9.95 -10.59
CA GLY A 64 10.88 9.35 -11.91
C GLY A 64 9.63 8.49 -11.99
N ASP A 65 9.18 7.88 -10.88
CA ASP A 65 7.88 7.20 -10.89
C ASP A 65 6.74 8.21 -10.81
N TYR A 66 6.91 9.29 -10.06
CA TYR A 66 5.87 10.29 -9.89
C TYR A 66 5.63 11.10 -11.17
N TYR A 67 6.70 11.61 -11.79
CA TYR A 67 6.65 12.47 -12.98
C TYR A 67 6.94 11.76 -14.31
N GLY A 68 7.31 10.47 -14.25
CA GLY A 68 7.80 9.73 -15.40
C GLY A 68 9.32 9.83 -15.52
N THR A 69 9.92 8.79 -16.10
CA THR A 69 11.36 8.78 -16.40
C THR A 69 11.58 9.26 -17.82
N ASN A 70 12.65 10.01 -18.05
CA ASN A 70 13.09 10.37 -19.40
C ASN A 70 14.60 10.09 -19.50
N GLY A 71 15.04 9.47 -20.59
CA GLY A 71 16.44 9.06 -20.75
C GLY A 71 16.75 8.48 -22.13
N ASN A 72 17.99 8.01 -22.30
CA ASN A 72 18.49 7.44 -23.56
C ASN A 72 18.16 5.94 -23.72
N SER A 73 17.21 5.40 -22.93
CA SER A 73 16.77 4.01 -23.00
C SER A 73 15.77 3.78 -24.13
N SER A 74 15.55 2.51 -24.47
CA SER A 74 14.52 2.11 -25.45
C SER A 74 13.09 2.16 -24.89
N TYR A 75 12.92 2.42 -23.60
CA TYR A 75 11.63 2.48 -22.92
C TYR A 75 11.70 3.39 -21.68
N GLU A 76 10.53 3.87 -21.24
CA GLU A 76 10.36 4.77 -20.11
C GLU A 76 9.23 4.30 -19.19
N ILE A 77 9.27 4.73 -17.93
CA ILE A 77 8.15 4.63 -17.00
C ILE A 77 7.26 5.87 -17.18
N PRO A 78 5.97 5.70 -17.51
CA PRO A 78 5.05 6.83 -17.57
C PRO A 78 4.84 7.43 -16.17
N ALA A 79 4.41 8.69 -16.11
CA ALA A 79 4.06 9.32 -14.85
C ALA A 79 2.96 8.52 -14.12
N LEU A 80 3.23 8.13 -12.87
CA LEU A 80 2.30 7.40 -12.01
C LEU A 80 1.64 8.29 -10.96
N LYS A 81 1.77 9.61 -11.07
CA LYS A 81 1.16 10.61 -10.17
C LYS A 81 -0.28 10.28 -9.79
N ASP A 82 -1.15 10.01 -10.77
CA ASP A 82 -2.58 9.76 -10.51
C ASP A 82 -2.83 8.46 -9.74
N LYS A 83 -1.88 7.53 -9.73
CA LYS A 83 -1.91 6.29 -8.93
C LYS A 83 -1.24 6.46 -7.56
N ILE A 84 -0.25 7.34 -7.44
CA ILE A 84 0.51 7.58 -6.20
C ILE A 84 -0.18 8.60 -5.30
N ASP A 85 -0.83 9.61 -5.85
CA ASP A 85 -1.57 10.64 -5.10
C ASP A 85 -2.56 10.09 -4.08
N PRO A 86 -3.47 9.15 -4.41
CA PRO A 86 -4.37 8.58 -3.39
C PRO A 86 -3.63 7.88 -2.26
N ILE A 87 -2.48 7.26 -2.54
CA ILE A 87 -1.66 6.58 -1.53
C ILE A 87 -0.93 7.60 -0.63
N LEU A 88 -0.44 8.70 -1.21
CA LEU A 88 0.14 9.82 -0.45
C LEU A 88 -0.91 10.48 0.45
N MET A 89 -2.12 10.68 -0.04
CA MET A 89 -3.25 11.18 0.75
C MET A 89 -3.59 10.19 1.88
N ALA A 90 -3.58 8.89 1.60
CA ALA A 90 -3.78 7.86 2.62
C ALA A 90 -2.74 7.92 3.72
N ARG A 91 -1.45 7.99 3.36
CA ARG A 91 -0.35 8.13 4.31
C ARG A 91 -0.50 9.37 5.18
N LYS A 92 -0.79 10.52 4.56
CA LYS A 92 -0.82 11.81 5.25
C LYS A 92 -1.94 11.90 6.28
N ASN A 93 -3.11 11.35 5.99
CA ASN A 93 -4.31 11.59 6.78
C ASN A 93 -4.76 10.37 7.60
N PHE A 94 -4.51 9.15 7.12
CA PHE A 94 -5.20 7.96 7.63
C PHE A 94 -4.27 6.86 8.16
N ALA A 95 -3.00 6.83 7.77
CA ALA A 95 -2.04 5.77 8.15
C ALA A 95 -1.47 5.96 9.57
N TYR A 96 -2.33 6.02 10.58
CA TYR A 96 -1.96 6.27 11.97
C TYR A 96 -2.52 5.22 12.93
N GLY A 97 -1.96 5.16 14.14
CA GLY A 97 -2.37 4.20 15.16
C GLY A 97 -1.80 2.78 14.99
N THR A 98 -2.37 1.85 15.77
CA THR A 98 -1.97 0.45 15.83
C THR A 98 -2.05 -0.21 14.46
N GLN A 99 -1.02 -0.95 14.07
CA GLN A 99 -1.02 -1.75 12.85
C GLN A 99 -1.37 -3.21 13.13
N ARG A 100 -2.10 -3.86 12.21
CA ARG A 100 -2.30 -5.31 12.17
C ARG A 100 -2.02 -5.85 10.79
N ASP A 101 -1.28 -6.96 10.73
CA ASP A 101 -0.85 -7.58 9.47
C ASP A 101 -1.63 -8.85 9.15
N TYR A 102 -1.99 -9.00 7.87
CA TYR A 102 -2.67 -10.14 7.29
C TYR A 102 -1.88 -10.62 6.06
N LEU A 103 -0.63 -11.02 6.30
CA LEU A 103 0.32 -11.52 5.30
C LEU A 103 0.26 -13.06 5.19
N ASP A 104 -0.95 -13.61 5.10
CA ASP A 104 -1.26 -15.03 5.31
C ASP A 104 -1.64 -15.80 4.03
N HIS A 105 -1.65 -15.16 2.87
CA HIS A 105 -2.01 -15.77 1.58
C HIS A 105 -0.97 -15.42 0.50
N PRO A 106 -0.66 -16.34 -0.42
CA PRO A 106 0.41 -16.18 -1.40
C PRO A 106 0.24 -15.00 -2.37
N ASP A 107 -1.00 -14.68 -2.78
CA ASP A 107 -1.23 -13.52 -3.67
C ASP A 107 -1.87 -12.31 -2.96
N VAL A 108 -2.98 -12.51 -2.23
CA VAL A 108 -3.72 -11.45 -1.55
C VAL A 108 -3.19 -11.23 -0.13
N ILE A 109 -2.56 -10.09 0.13
CA ILE A 109 -2.14 -9.69 1.49
C ILE A 109 -2.76 -8.35 1.90
N GLY A 110 -2.81 -8.06 3.20
CA GLY A 110 -3.35 -6.79 3.68
C GLY A 110 -2.83 -6.41 5.06
N TRP A 111 -3.11 -5.17 5.45
CA TRP A 111 -2.81 -4.63 6.78
C TRP A 111 -3.77 -3.50 7.10
N THR A 112 -3.96 -3.25 8.39
CA THR A 112 -4.81 -2.17 8.89
C THR A 112 -4.03 -1.22 9.76
N ARG A 113 -4.53 0.00 9.89
CA ARG A 113 -4.12 1.01 10.85
C ARG A 113 -5.41 1.45 11.56
N GLU A 114 -5.44 1.35 12.89
CA GLU A 114 -6.69 1.57 13.66
C GLU A 114 -7.08 3.05 13.80
N GLY A 115 -6.19 3.97 13.46
CA GLY A 115 -6.34 5.38 13.81
C GLY A 115 -5.78 5.69 15.19
N ASP A 116 -5.62 6.98 15.48
CA ASP A 116 -5.23 7.46 16.80
C ASP A 116 -6.13 8.61 17.26
N GLY A 117 -6.02 8.99 18.54
CA GLY A 117 -6.82 10.08 19.11
C GLY A 117 -6.35 11.49 18.74
N VAL A 118 -5.35 11.62 17.86
CA VAL A 118 -4.74 12.91 17.49
C VAL A 118 -5.20 13.33 16.09
N HIS A 119 -5.30 12.38 15.16
CA HIS A 119 -5.68 12.59 13.78
C HIS A 119 -7.15 12.23 13.61
N ALA A 120 -7.99 13.24 13.32
CA ALA A 120 -9.41 13.02 13.06
C ALA A 120 -9.61 12.05 11.90
N ASP A 121 -10.57 11.14 12.06
CA ASP A 121 -10.98 10.14 11.06
C ASP A 121 -9.82 9.24 10.59
N ALA A 122 -8.74 9.16 11.38
CA ALA A 122 -7.60 8.34 11.03
C ALA A 122 -7.93 6.85 11.17
N GLY A 123 -7.25 6.06 10.36
CA GLY A 123 -7.46 4.63 10.24
C GLY A 123 -7.60 4.25 8.77
N LEU A 124 -7.03 3.11 8.41
CA LEU A 124 -7.16 2.57 7.06
C LEU A 124 -7.07 1.05 7.04
N ALA A 125 -7.53 0.46 5.94
CA ALA A 125 -7.32 -0.94 5.61
C ALA A 125 -6.77 -1.02 4.19
N THR A 126 -5.54 -1.49 4.03
CA THR A 126 -4.91 -1.67 2.72
C THR A 126 -4.88 -3.15 2.35
N LEU A 127 -5.17 -3.45 1.09
CA LEU A 127 -4.99 -4.77 0.49
C LEU A 127 -4.26 -4.62 -0.82
N ILE A 128 -3.42 -5.61 -1.14
CA ILE A 128 -2.79 -5.76 -2.45
C ILE A 128 -2.91 -7.20 -2.93
N SER A 129 -2.94 -7.39 -4.24
CA SER A 129 -2.84 -8.71 -4.87
C SER A 129 -1.88 -8.68 -6.06
N ASP A 130 -0.86 -9.54 -6.05
CA ASP A 130 0.04 -9.76 -7.19
C ASP A 130 -0.49 -10.81 -8.20
N GLY A 131 -1.69 -11.34 -7.94
CA GLY A 131 -2.35 -12.39 -8.72
C GLY A 131 -3.87 -12.15 -8.83
N PRO A 132 -4.72 -13.17 -8.68
CA PRO A 132 -6.18 -13.00 -8.63
C PRO A 132 -6.63 -12.13 -7.46
N GLY A 133 -7.74 -11.40 -7.66
CA GLY A 133 -8.35 -10.60 -6.61
C GLY A 133 -8.98 -11.45 -5.50
N GLY A 134 -9.35 -10.81 -4.40
CA GLY A 134 -9.94 -11.51 -3.26
C GLY A 134 -10.43 -10.58 -2.17
N SER A 135 -10.63 -11.14 -0.98
CA SER A 135 -11.05 -10.38 0.19
C SER A 135 -10.36 -10.88 1.45
N LYS A 136 -10.33 -10.03 2.48
CA LYS A 136 -9.90 -10.39 3.82
C LYS A 136 -10.83 -9.79 4.86
N TRP A 137 -11.15 -10.58 5.88
CA TRP A 137 -11.76 -10.09 7.10
C TRP A 137 -10.64 -9.52 7.96
N MET A 138 -10.61 -8.20 8.18
CA MET A 138 -9.53 -7.51 8.90
C MET A 138 -10.09 -6.60 10.00
N GLU A 139 -9.35 -6.52 11.11
CA GLU A 139 -9.67 -5.72 12.28
C GLU A 139 -9.10 -4.31 12.11
N VAL A 140 -9.97 -3.31 12.23
CA VAL A 140 -9.64 -1.89 12.22
C VAL A 140 -9.89 -1.25 13.59
N GLY A 141 -10.21 -2.05 14.61
CA GLY A 141 -10.42 -1.59 15.99
C GLY A 141 -11.87 -1.22 16.30
N LYS A 142 -12.28 -1.44 17.55
CA LYS A 142 -13.66 -1.22 18.01
C LYS A 142 -14.12 0.24 17.98
N ASN A 143 -13.18 1.19 17.98
CA ASN A 143 -13.49 2.60 17.87
C ASN A 143 -14.12 2.94 16.52
N ASN A 144 -13.83 2.15 15.49
CA ASN A 144 -14.35 2.32 14.14
C ASN A 144 -15.63 1.49 13.90
N ALA A 145 -16.21 0.90 14.96
CA ALA A 145 -17.40 0.07 14.83
C ALA A 145 -18.61 0.87 14.33
N GLY A 146 -19.32 0.33 13.35
CA GLY A 146 -20.49 0.97 12.73
C GLY A 146 -20.16 1.94 11.59
N GLU A 147 -18.88 2.25 11.38
CA GLU A 147 -18.46 3.10 10.27
C GLU A 147 -18.64 2.42 8.92
N VAL A 148 -18.77 3.24 7.88
CA VAL A 148 -18.82 2.81 6.48
C VAL A 148 -17.57 3.31 5.79
N TRP A 149 -16.79 2.39 5.24
CA TRP A 149 -15.52 2.67 4.61
C TRP A 149 -15.61 2.46 3.10
N TYR A 150 -14.85 3.24 2.33
CA TYR A 150 -14.80 3.17 0.86
C TYR A 150 -13.35 3.11 0.37
N ASP A 151 -13.13 2.51 -0.80
CA ASP A 151 -11.79 2.44 -1.42
C ASP A 151 -11.44 3.78 -2.08
N MET A 152 -10.57 4.56 -1.44
CA MET A 152 -10.15 5.87 -1.93
C MET A 152 -9.26 5.80 -3.18
N THR A 153 -8.74 4.62 -3.53
CA THR A 153 -7.98 4.43 -4.78
C THR A 153 -8.90 4.32 -6.01
N GLY A 154 -10.20 4.12 -5.80
CA GLY A 154 -11.20 3.96 -6.87
C GLY A 154 -11.16 2.60 -7.56
N ASN A 155 -10.39 1.63 -7.05
CA ASN A 155 -10.28 0.29 -7.64
C ASN A 155 -11.42 -0.66 -7.20
N GLN A 156 -12.18 -0.26 -6.18
CA GLN A 156 -13.41 -0.90 -5.71
C GLN A 156 -14.56 0.09 -5.60
N THR A 157 -15.76 -0.34 -5.97
CA THR A 157 -16.99 0.47 -5.89
C THR A 157 -17.81 0.20 -4.64
N ASN A 158 -17.65 -0.99 -4.05
CA ASN A 158 -18.43 -1.41 -2.89
C ASN A 158 -17.83 -0.85 -1.60
N THR A 159 -18.72 -0.46 -0.70
CA THR A 159 -18.37 0.01 0.64
C THR A 159 -18.32 -1.14 1.62
N VAL A 160 -17.65 -0.94 2.76
CA VAL A 160 -17.49 -1.93 3.83
C VAL A 160 -17.99 -1.33 5.13
N THR A 161 -18.98 -1.97 5.76
CA THR A 161 -19.40 -1.59 7.11
C THR A 161 -18.58 -2.34 8.15
N ILE A 162 -18.00 -1.61 9.08
CA ILE A 162 -17.25 -2.19 10.19
C ILE A 162 -18.24 -2.70 11.23
N ASN A 163 -18.11 -3.97 11.60
CA ASN A 163 -19.01 -4.60 12.55
C ASN A 163 -18.76 -4.10 13.99
N LYS A 164 -19.63 -4.51 14.92
CA LYS A 164 -19.56 -4.14 16.36
C LYS A 164 -18.24 -4.51 17.04
N ASP A 165 -17.51 -5.47 16.49
CA ASP A 165 -16.26 -5.99 17.04
C ASP A 165 -15.03 -5.31 16.41
N GLY A 166 -15.23 -4.35 15.50
CA GLY A 166 -14.15 -3.61 14.84
C GLY A 166 -13.61 -4.28 13.58
N TRP A 167 -14.36 -5.17 12.94
CA TRP A 167 -13.91 -5.91 11.75
C TRP A 167 -14.74 -5.61 10.50
N GLY A 168 -14.10 -5.64 9.32
CA GLY A 168 -14.76 -5.54 8.02
C GLY A 168 -14.21 -6.52 6.98
N GLN A 169 -15.02 -6.86 5.96
CA GLN A 169 -14.55 -7.59 4.77
C GLN A 169 -14.10 -6.61 3.71
N PHE A 170 -12.80 -6.47 3.57
CA PHE A 170 -12.22 -5.59 2.56
C PHE A 170 -11.86 -6.40 1.31
N HIS A 171 -11.93 -5.78 0.14
CA HIS A 171 -11.79 -6.45 -1.15
C HIS A 171 -10.67 -5.81 -1.96
N VAL A 172 -10.07 -6.57 -2.86
CA VAL A 172 -9.08 -6.06 -3.82
C VAL A 172 -9.21 -6.81 -5.15
N SER A 173 -9.03 -6.07 -6.24
CA SER A 173 -9.01 -6.66 -7.58
C SER A 173 -7.67 -7.34 -7.84
N GLY A 174 -7.62 -8.25 -8.81
CA GLY A 174 -6.36 -8.90 -9.18
C GLY A 174 -5.35 -7.91 -9.77
N GLY A 175 -4.07 -8.07 -9.45
CA GLY A 175 -3.01 -7.15 -9.89
C GLY A 175 -3.25 -5.69 -9.45
N SER A 176 -3.83 -5.49 -8.26
CA SER A 176 -4.34 -4.20 -7.83
C SER A 176 -4.09 -3.92 -6.34
N VAL A 177 -4.39 -2.70 -5.94
CA VAL A 177 -4.34 -2.19 -4.56
C VAL A 177 -5.67 -1.55 -4.22
N SER A 178 -6.15 -1.73 -2.99
CA SER A 178 -7.31 -1.02 -2.45
C SER A 178 -6.97 -0.48 -1.07
N ILE A 179 -7.33 0.78 -0.82
CA ILE A 179 -7.11 1.46 0.47
C ILE A 179 -8.46 1.98 0.94
N TYR A 180 -8.99 1.36 1.97
CA TYR A 180 -10.27 1.73 2.56
C TYR A 180 -10.06 2.70 3.71
N VAL A 181 -10.87 3.75 3.73
CA VAL A 181 -10.92 4.79 4.77
C VAL A 181 -12.38 5.13 5.06
N GLN A 182 -12.64 5.75 6.21
CA GLN A 182 -13.97 6.22 6.60
C GLN A 182 -14.52 7.21 5.57
N GLN A 183 -15.83 7.10 5.26
CA GLN A 183 -16.56 8.02 4.38
C GLN A 183 -16.75 9.41 4.97
#